data_AF-A0A0B1SGW6-F1
#
_entry.id   AF-A0A0B1SGW6-F1
#
_cell.length_a   1.000
_cell.length_b   1.000
_cell.length_c   1.000
_cell.angle_alpha   90.00
_cell.angle_beta   90.00
_cell.angle_gamma   90.00
#
_symmetry.space_group_name_H-M   'P 1'
#
loop_
_entity.id
_entity.type
_entity.pdbx_description
1 polymer ?
#
loop_
_entity_poly.entity_id
_entity_poly.type
_entity_poly.pdbx_seq_one_letter_code
_entity_poly.pdbx_strand_id
1 'polypeptide(L)'
;MARFQNVLTHWIDKGVDGFYLKGVEYLGRNEDNSKPDWSAISEVIGDIRKHIDRHVNQSDIGKKIALFASLEDATEGDKKLLTENGLDTIINRNLAEVKKDGEICGSHEGNVAKCVYGILSDVLRYHEENPSVWPQWE
;
A
#
# COMPACT_ATOMS: atom_id res chain seq x y z
N MET A 1 -16.33 1.81 -11.93
CA MET A 1 -16.21 0.62 -11.06
C MET A 1 -16.47 -0.73 -11.75
N ALA A 2 -17.68 -1.01 -12.26
CA ALA A 2 -18.09 -2.38 -12.65
C ALA A 2 -17.15 -3.12 -13.63
N ARG A 3 -16.55 -2.43 -14.61
CA ARG A 3 -15.59 -3.06 -15.54
C ARG A 3 -14.29 -3.50 -14.87
N PHE A 4 -13.77 -2.71 -13.95
CA PHE A 4 -12.53 -3.03 -13.23
C PHE A 4 -12.74 -4.21 -12.27
N GLN A 5 -13.86 -4.22 -11.56
CA GLN A 5 -14.26 -5.32 -10.67
C GLN A 5 -14.36 -6.66 -11.40
N ASN A 6 -14.91 -6.68 -12.63
CA ASN A 6 -14.95 -7.89 -13.45
C ASN A 6 -13.56 -8.40 -13.84
N VAL A 7 -12.58 -7.52 -14.04
CA VAL A 7 -11.19 -7.89 -14.33
C VAL A 7 -10.56 -8.55 -13.11
N LEU A 8 -10.78 -8.02 -11.91
CA LEU A 8 -10.29 -8.63 -10.66
C LEU A 8 -10.86 -10.04 -10.47
N THR A 9 -12.19 -10.19 -10.61
CA THR A 9 -12.86 -11.49 -10.55
C THR A 9 -12.27 -12.47 -11.57
N HIS A 10 -12.09 -12.05 -12.82
CA HIS A 10 -11.51 -12.90 -13.85
C HIS A 10 -10.14 -13.47 -13.44
N TRP A 11 -9.25 -12.64 -12.90
CA TRP A 11 -7.92 -13.09 -12.47
C TRP A 11 -7.98 -13.97 -11.22
N ILE A 12 -8.87 -13.66 -10.28
CA ILE A 12 -9.11 -14.51 -9.10
C ILE A 12 -9.56 -15.91 -9.54
N ASP A 13 -10.47 -16.02 -10.51
CA ASP A 13 -10.93 -17.30 -11.06
C ASP A 13 -9.82 -18.08 -11.77
N LYS A 14 -8.78 -17.38 -12.25
CA LYS A 14 -7.55 -17.99 -12.80
C LYS A 14 -6.57 -18.44 -11.71
N GLY A 15 -6.87 -18.21 -10.45
CA GLY A 15 -6.13 -18.73 -9.31
C GLY A 15 -5.04 -17.81 -8.78
N VAL A 16 -5.00 -16.52 -9.15
CA VAL A 16 -4.02 -15.57 -8.56
C VAL A 16 -4.16 -15.50 -7.04
N ASP A 17 -3.08 -15.19 -6.34
CA ASP A 17 -3.04 -15.07 -4.88
C ASP A 17 -3.14 -13.62 -4.40
N GLY A 18 -3.00 -12.64 -5.30
CA GLY A 18 -3.05 -11.24 -4.93
C GLY A 18 -2.88 -10.27 -6.07
N PHE A 19 -3.02 -8.99 -5.75
CA PHE A 19 -2.87 -7.87 -6.65
C PHE A 19 -1.93 -6.81 -6.05
N TYR A 20 -0.96 -6.42 -6.87
CA TYR A 20 -0.17 -5.22 -6.65
C TYR A 20 -0.83 -4.04 -7.38
N LEU A 21 -1.33 -3.07 -6.63
CA LEU A 21 -1.90 -1.84 -7.17
C LEU A 21 -0.80 -0.78 -7.30
N LYS A 22 -0.46 -0.44 -8.55
CA LYS A 22 0.51 0.61 -8.86
C LYS A 22 -0.22 1.91 -9.21
N GLY A 23 0.28 3.06 -8.72
CA GLY A 23 -0.26 4.38 -9.05
C GLY A 23 -1.60 4.67 -8.39
N VAL A 24 -1.79 4.24 -7.13
CA VAL A 24 -3.06 4.42 -6.41
C VAL A 24 -3.36 5.90 -6.11
N GLU A 25 -2.35 6.75 -6.16
CA GLU A 25 -2.39 8.23 -6.07
C GLU A 25 -3.30 8.86 -7.13
N TYR A 26 -3.53 8.14 -8.24
CA TYR A 26 -4.36 8.59 -9.35
C TYR A 26 -5.81 8.12 -9.25
N LEU A 27 -6.17 7.32 -8.23
CA LEU A 27 -7.55 6.90 -7.99
C LEU A 27 -8.43 8.03 -7.46
N GLY A 28 -7.82 9.04 -6.82
CA GLY A 28 -8.50 10.21 -6.30
C GLY A 28 -7.53 11.39 -6.19
N ARG A 29 -7.97 12.57 -6.61
CA ARG A 29 -7.20 13.82 -6.54
C ARG A 29 -8.05 14.88 -5.86
N ASN A 30 -7.38 15.81 -5.18
CA ASN A 30 -8.04 16.99 -4.64
C ASN A 30 -8.60 17.89 -5.78
N GLU A 31 -9.41 18.90 -5.42
CA GLU A 31 -10.16 19.71 -6.41
C GLU A 31 -9.29 20.36 -7.50
N ASP A 32 -8.06 20.77 -7.16
CA ASP A 32 -7.12 21.37 -8.10
C ASP A 32 -6.21 20.37 -8.84
N ASN A 33 -6.40 19.06 -8.57
CA ASN A 33 -5.60 17.96 -9.07
C ASN A 33 -4.11 18.03 -8.76
N SER A 34 -3.66 18.81 -7.79
CA SER A 34 -2.24 18.95 -7.45
C SER A 34 -1.73 17.82 -6.57
N LYS A 35 -2.59 17.18 -5.76
CA LYS A 35 -2.20 16.15 -4.79
C LYS A 35 -3.19 14.98 -4.73
N PRO A 36 -2.75 13.80 -4.26
CA PRO A 36 -3.65 12.69 -3.98
C PRO A 36 -4.70 13.09 -2.93
N ASP A 37 -5.95 12.69 -3.14
CA ASP A 37 -6.98 12.74 -2.10
C ASP A 37 -7.03 11.37 -1.41
N TRP A 38 -6.24 11.20 -0.35
CA TRP A 38 -6.09 9.92 0.34
C TRP A 38 -7.40 9.42 0.97
N SER A 39 -8.33 10.30 1.31
CA SER A 39 -9.66 9.91 1.81
C SER A 39 -10.47 9.27 0.70
N ALA A 40 -10.56 9.93 -0.45
CA ALA A 40 -11.27 9.39 -1.62
C ALA A 40 -10.60 8.11 -2.15
N ILE A 41 -9.27 8.06 -2.16
CA ILE A 41 -8.51 6.85 -2.54
C ILE A 41 -8.85 5.70 -1.58
N SER A 42 -8.90 5.96 -0.27
CA SER A 42 -9.24 4.96 0.74
C SER A 42 -10.63 4.36 0.52
N GLU A 43 -11.62 5.17 0.15
CA GLU A 43 -12.96 4.68 -0.21
C GLU A 43 -12.92 3.75 -1.43
N VAL A 44 -12.18 4.12 -2.48
CA VAL A 44 -12.00 3.29 -3.68
C VAL A 44 -11.33 1.96 -3.34
N ILE A 45 -10.28 1.98 -2.52
CA ILE A 45 -9.59 0.76 -2.05
C ILE A 45 -10.54 -0.12 -1.23
N GLY A 46 -11.34 0.46 -0.35
CA GLY A 46 -12.35 -0.27 0.41
C GLY A 46 -13.40 -0.94 -0.46
N ASP A 47 -13.83 -0.29 -1.54
CA ASP A 47 -14.76 -0.89 -2.49
C ASP A 47 -14.14 -2.02 -3.31
N ILE A 48 -12.84 -1.93 -3.61
CA ILE A 48 -12.07 -3.02 -4.23
C ILE A 48 -12.00 -4.22 -3.27
N ARG A 49 -11.61 -4.00 -2.01
CA ARG A 49 -11.53 -5.05 -0.98
C ARG A 49 -12.86 -5.76 -0.78
N LYS A 50 -13.96 -5.00 -0.58
CA LYS A 50 -15.31 -5.55 -0.45
C LYS A 50 -15.73 -6.39 -1.66
N HIS A 51 -15.34 -5.98 -2.88
CA HIS A 51 -15.63 -6.75 -4.09
C HIS A 51 -14.87 -8.08 -4.10
N ILE A 52 -13.57 -8.04 -3.82
CA ILE A 52 -12.72 -9.24 -3.73
C ILE A 52 -13.25 -10.19 -2.66
N ASP A 53 -13.53 -9.70 -1.44
CA ASP A 53 -14.05 -10.52 -0.35
C ASP A 53 -15.39 -11.15 -0.67
N ARG A 54 -16.30 -10.40 -1.28
CA ARG A 54 -17.59 -10.94 -1.72
C ARG A 54 -17.40 -12.09 -2.70
N HIS A 55 -16.54 -11.90 -3.71
CA HIS A 55 -16.29 -12.92 -4.73
C HIS A 55 -15.65 -14.18 -4.14
N VAL A 56 -14.64 -14.01 -3.29
CA VAL A 56 -13.93 -15.10 -2.60
C VAL A 56 -14.84 -15.84 -1.62
N ASN A 57 -15.75 -15.15 -0.94
CA ASN A 57 -16.70 -15.82 -0.03
C ASN A 57 -17.82 -16.57 -0.78
N GLN A 58 -18.09 -16.21 -2.04
CA GLN A 58 -19.11 -16.83 -2.89
C GLN A 58 -18.57 -17.97 -3.76
N SER A 59 -17.25 -18.03 -3.92
CA SER A 59 -16.55 -19.01 -4.76
C SER A 59 -15.70 -19.86 -3.81
N ASP A 60 -15.70 -21.19 -3.91
CA ASP A 60 -14.98 -22.12 -3.00
C ASP A 60 -13.43 -22.02 -3.05
N ILE A 61 -12.88 -20.83 -3.27
CA ILE A 61 -11.47 -20.46 -3.38
C ILE A 61 -10.73 -20.67 -2.06
N GLY A 62 -11.40 -20.46 -0.92
CA GLY A 62 -10.89 -20.83 0.40
C GLY A 62 -9.60 -20.12 0.85
N LYS A 63 -9.16 -19.07 0.14
CA LYS A 63 -7.94 -18.30 0.44
C LYS A 63 -8.23 -16.80 0.44
N LYS A 64 -7.52 -16.06 1.28
CA LYS A 64 -7.49 -14.60 1.22
C LYS A 64 -6.66 -14.16 0.01
N ILE A 65 -7.23 -13.31 -0.83
CA ILE A 65 -6.50 -12.64 -1.92
C ILE A 65 -5.77 -11.43 -1.34
N ALA A 66 -4.44 -11.40 -1.51
CA ALA A 66 -3.59 -10.32 -1.03
C ALA A 66 -3.81 -9.04 -1.85
N LEU A 67 -3.89 -7.89 -1.20
CA LEU A 67 -4.01 -6.59 -1.86
C LEU A 67 -2.96 -5.64 -1.29
N PHE A 68 -2.05 -5.16 -2.14
CA PHE A 68 -0.95 -4.32 -1.68
C PHE A 68 -0.58 -3.27 -2.71
N ALA A 69 0.04 -2.18 -2.26
CA ALA A 69 0.42 -1.05 -3.10
C ALA A 69 1.78 -0.50 -2.70
N SER A 70 2.41 0.25 -3.59
CA SER A 70 3.52 1.15 -3.26
C SER A 70 2.96 2.56 -3.34
N LEU A 71 3.31 3.39 -2.36
CA LEU A 71 2.83 4.77 -2.32
C LEU A 71 3.97 5.75 -2.56
N GLU A 72 3.69 6.77 -3.35
CA GLU A 72 4.52 7.96 -3.52
C GLU A 72 3.89 9.11 -2.71
N ASP A 73 4.71 9.86 -1.96
CA ASP A 73 4.29 11.05 -1.18
C ASP A 73 3.20 10.83 -0.10
N ALA A 74 2.99 9.59 0.37
CA ALA A 74 2.06 9.28 1.45
C ALA A 74 2.69 9.45 2.83
N THR A 75 1.96 10.09 3.75
CA THR A 75 2.34 10.13 5.17
C THR A 75 2.05 8.80 5.86
N GLU A 76 2.61 8.57 7.05
CA GLU A 76 2.28 7.39 7.86
C GLU A 76 0.78 7.31 8.22
N GLY A 77 0.12 8.46 8.37
CA GLY A 77 -1.33 8.52 8.58
C GLY A 77 -2.12 8.03 7.36
N ASP A 78 -1.69 8.41 6.15
CA ASP A 78 -2.30 7.96 4.89
C ASP A 78 -2.10 6.46 4.69
N LYS A 79 -0.90 5.95 4.99
CA LYS A 79 -0.58 4.53 4.95
C LYS A 79 -1.51 3.74 5.85
N LYS A 80 -1.65 4.18 7.10
CA LYS A 80 -2.56 3.57 8.08
C LYS A 80 -4.00 3.55 7.56
N LEU A 81 -4.49 4.68 7.06
CA LEU A 81 -5.84 4.81 6.50
C LEU A 81 -6.10 3.79 5.37
N LEU A 82 -5.14 3.57 4.48
CA LEU A 82 -5.30 2.61 3.37
C LEU A 82 -5.24 1.15 3.84
N THR A 83 -4.40 0.83 4.83
CA THR A 83 -4.35 -0.51 5.42
C THR A 83 -5.58 -0.86 6.23
N GLU A 84 -6.15 0.11 6.97
CA GLU A 84 -7.39 -0.10 7.72
C GLU A 84 -8.61 -0.32 6.79
N ASN A 85 -8.58 0.25 5.59
CA ASN A 85 -9.68 0.17 4.63
C ASN A 85 -9.52 -0.89 3.53
N GLY A 86 -8.43 -1.68 3.51
CA GLY A 86 -8.43 -2.89 2.69
C GLY A 86 -7.11 -3.33 2.10
N LEU A 87 -6.05 -2.52 2.16
CA LEU A 87 -4.71 -3.03 1.83
C LEU A 87 -4.20 -3.95 2.93
N ASP A 88 -3.65 -5.09 2.54
CA ASP A 88 -2.97 -6.01 3.45
C ASP A 88 -1.58 -5.53 3.83
N THR A 89 -0.95 -4.76 2.95
CA THR A 89 0.34 -4.12 3.19
C THR A 89 0.61 -2.98 2.21
N ILE A 90 1.57 -2.14 2.56
CA ILE A 90 2.15 -1.11 1.71
C ILE A 90 3.64 -1.41 1.59
N ILE A 91 4.14 -1.50 0.36
CA ILE A 91 5.54 -1.75 0.07
C ILE A 91 6.36 -0.53 0.50
N ASN A 92 7.25 -0.72 1.47
CA ASN A 92 8.22 0.30 1.83
C ASN A 92 9.36 0.34 0.82
N ARG A 93 9.52 1.47 0.13
CA ARG A 93 10.61 1.72 -0.84
C ARG A 93 11.75 2.55 -0.30
N ASN A 94 11.66 3.04 0.94
CA ASN A 94 12.63 3.99 1.47
C ASN A 94 14.04 3.39 1.50
N LEU A 95 14.17 2.06 1.65
CA LEU A 95 15.45 1.35 1.63
C LEU A 95 16.06 1.25 0.23
N ALA A 96 15.25 1.20 -0.82
CA ALA A 96 15.71 1.07 -2.20
C ALA A 96 16.41 2.33 -2.73
N GLU A 97 16.07 3.50 -2.18
CA GLU A 97 16.57 4.80 -2.66
C GLU A 97 17.56 5.46 -1.68
N VAL A 98 18.05 4.70 -0.69
CA VAL A 98 19.04 5.18 0.28
C VAL A 98 20.33 5.56 -0.43
N LYS A 99 20.69 6.84 -0.33
CA LYS A 99 21.98 7.36 -0.78
C LYS A 99 22.44 8.49 0.13
N LYS A 100 23.76 8.65 0.23
CA LYS A 100 24.36 9.77 0.97
C LYS A 100 23.87 11.09 0.36
N ASP A 101 23.45 12.02 1.22
CA ASP A 101 22.95 13.34 0.84
C ASP A 101 21.72 13.31 -0.10
N GLY A 102 20.97 12.20 -0.12
CA GLY A 102 19.71 12.06 -0.86
C GLY A 102 18.50 12.62 -0.10
N GLU A 103 17.32 12.61 -0.75
CA GLU A 103 16.08 13.11 -0.14
C GLU A 103 15.69 12.35 1.13
N ILE A 104 15.99 11.05 1.20
CA ILE A 104 15.65 10.19 2.34
C ILE A 104 16.58 10.42 3.54
N CYS A 105 17.91 10.39 3.34
CA CYS A 105 18.88 10.51 4.44
C CYS A 105 19.26 11.96 4.75
N GLY A 106 18.94 12.89 3.85
CA GLY A 106 19.36 14.28 3.94
C GLY A 106 20.88 14.48 3.92
N SER A 107 21.30 15.72 3.73
CA SER A 107 22.73 16.09 3.74
C SER A 107 23.36 16.16 5.15
N HIS A 108 22.54 16.03 6.19
CA HIS A 108 22.93 16.30 7.58
C HIS A 108 23.19 15.02 8.40
N GLU A 109 22.74 13.84 7.92
CA GLU A 109 22.96 12.60 8.66
C GLU A 109 24.41 12.11 8.59
N GLY A 110 25.19 12.55 7.59
CA GLY A 110 26.63 12.31 7.44
C GLY A 110 27.03 10.85 7.17
N ASN A 111 26.18 9.88 7.53
CA ASN A 111 26.42 8.44 7.42
C ASN A 111 25.13 7.69 7.04
N VAL A 112 25.18 7.02 5.89
CA VAL A 112 24.11 6.16 5.36
C VAL A 112 23.70 5.06 6.35
N ALA A 113 24.62 4.52 7.14
CA ALA A 113 24.28 3.47 8.11
C ALA A 113 23.32 3.97 9.20
N LYS A 114 23.43 5.25 9.61
CA LYS A 114 22.54 5.85 10.61
C LYS A 114 21.15 6.08 10.03
N CYS A 115 21.08 6.55 8.78
CA CYS A 115 19.84 6.66 8.01
C CYS A 115 19.08 5.34 7.93
N VAL A 116 19.77 4.29 7.45
CA VAL A 116 19.20 2.95 7.29
C VAL A 116 18.70 2.42 8.62
N TYR A 117 19.46 2.60 9.70
CA TYR A 117 19.04 2.19 11.03
C TYR A 117 17.77 2.92 11.49
N GLY A 118 17.65 4.22 11.21
CA GLY A 118 16.44 5.00 11.48
C GLY A 118 15.23 4.45 10.72
N ILE A 119 15.36 4.27 9.40
CA ILE A 119 14.30 3.72 8.54
C ILE A 119 13.87 2.34 9.04
N LEU A 120 14.82 1.44 9.31
CA LEU A 120 14.51 0.10 9.81
C LEU A 120 13.80 0.15 11.17
N SER A 121 14.24 1.03 12.07
CA SER A 121 13.60 1.20 13.37
C SER A 121 12.15 1.69 13.24
N ASP A 122 11.89 2.63 12.34
CA ASP A 122 10.55 3.16 12.09
C ASP A 122 9.64 2.09 11.45
N VAL A 123 10.16 1.31 10.51
CA VAL A 123 9.44 0.17 9.89
C VAL A 123 9.09 -0.88 10.93
N LEU A 124 10.05 -1.28 11.77
CA LEU A 124 9.82 -2.26 12.82
C LEU A 124 8.77 -1.77 13.83
N ARG A 125 8.87 -0.51 14.27
CA ARG A 125 7.89 0.10 15.17
C ARG A 125 6.49 0.12 14.54
N TYR A 126 6.38 0.50 13.26
CA TYR A 126 5.09 0.51 12.57
C TYR A 126 4.41 -0.88 12.58
N HIS A 127 5.15 -1.96 12.28
CA HIS A 127 4.59 -3.30 12.30
C HIS A 127 4.32 -3.84 13.71
N GLU A 128 5.08 -3.40 14.72
CA GLU A 128 4.79 -3.68 16.13
C GLU A 128 3.46 -3.05 16.56
N GLU A 129 3.20 -1.82 16.13
CA GLU A 129 1.96 -1.09 16.43
C GLU A 129 0.76 -1.55 15.58
N ASN A 130 1.02 -2.19 14.43
CA ASN A 130 -0.01 -2.61 13.47
C ASN A 130 0.16 -4.10 13.06
N PRO A 131 -0.07 -5.05 13.99
CA PRO A 131 0.24 -6.48 13.78
C PRO A 131 -0.62 -7.16 12.70
N SER A 132 -1.71 -6.52 12.26
CA SER A 132 -2.54 -7.00 11.15
C SER A 132 -1.96 -6.68 9.76
N VAL A 133 -1.02 -5.73 9.67
CA VAL A 133 -0.40 -5.31 8.40
C VAL A 133 0.79 -6.21 8.11
N TRP A 134 0.80 -6.85 6.94
CA TRP A 134 1.86 -7.77 6.57
C TRP A 134 3.17 -7.01 6.34
N PRO A 135 4.32 -7.47 6.88
CA PRO A 135 5.59 -6.82 6.63
C PRO A 135 6.05 -7.07 5.19
N GLN A 136 6.28 -5.99 4.43
CA GLN A 136 6.89 -6.05 3.09
C GLN A 136 7.80 -4.85 2.82
N TRP A 137 8.91 -5.13 2.12
CA TRP A 137 9.91 -4.18 1.69
C TRP A 137 10.44 -4.60 0.31
N GLU A 138 10.88 -3.61 -0.47
CA GLU A 138 11.53 -3.79 -1.79
C GLU A 138 13.00 -3.36 -1.71
#